data_AF-H5TNK5-F1
#
_entry.id   AF-H5TNK5-F1
#
_cell.length_a   1.000
_cell.length_b   1.000
_cell.length_c   1.000
_cell.angle_alpha   90.00
_cell.angle_beta   90.00
_cell.angle_gamma   90.00
#
_symmetry.space_group_name_H-M   'P 1'
#
loop_
_entity.id
_entity.type
_entity.pdbx_description
1 polymer ?
#
loop_
_entity_poly.entity_id
_entity_poly.type
_entity_poly.pdbx_seq_one_letter_code
_entity_poly.pdbx_strand_id
1 'polypeptide(L)' 'MSDVTSQKPGRGGPVGFIGLGNMGGRMARCLVDAGVEVIGFDTVAANVADCGATGATSVKDVLSSADVVLLSLP' A
#
# COMPACT_ATOMS: atom_id res chain seq x y z
N MET A 1 -2.38 -10.67 -29.71
CA MET A 1 -3.76 -10.27 -29.42
C MET A 1 -4.08 -10.86 -28.06
N SER A 2 -3.76 -10.11 -27.01
CA SER A 2 -3.97 -10.50 -25.62
C SER A 2 -4.30 -9.22 -24.86
N ASP A 3 -5.43 -9.26 -24.19
CA ASP A 3 -6.27 -8.17 -23.75
C ASP A 3 -5.57 -7.06 -22.93
N VAL A 4 -5.67 -5.83 -23.45
CA VAL A 4 -5.59 -4.62 -22.62
C VAL A 4 -6.81 -4.66 -21.71
N THR A 5 -6.59 -5.11 -20.47
CA THR A 5 -7.63 -5.16 -19.44
C THR A 5 -8.12 -3.75 -19.18
N SER A 6 -9.35 -3.48 -19.60
CA SER A 6 -10.07 -2.24 -19.35
C SER A 6 -10.31 -2.11 -17.84
N GLN A 7 -9.50 -1.30 -17.15
CA GLN A 7 -9.75 -0.93 -15.77
C GLN A 7 -10.79 0.19 -15.77
N LYS A 8 -11.99 -0.10 -15.25
CA LYS A 8 -13.03 0.91 -15.02
C LYS A 8 -12.48 1.98 -14.06
N PRO A 9 -12.63 3.28 -14.34
CA PRO A 9 -12.39 4.30 -13.34
C PRO A 9 -13.60 4.33 -12.39
N GLY A 10 -13.49 3.66 -11.25
CA GLY A 10 -14.55 3.65 -10.23
C GLY A 10 -14.16 2.84 -9.00
N ARG A 11 -13.77 3.56 -7.93
CA ARG A 11 -13.19 3.07 -6.66
C ARG A 11 -11.94 2.21 -6.89
N GLY A 12 -10.79 2.89 -6.99
CA GLY A 12 -9.50 2.23 -7.11
C GLY A 12 -9.30 1.18 -6.01
N GLY A 13 -8.68 0.08 -6.36
CA GLY A 13 -8.28 -0.99 -5.46
C GLY A 13 -7.30 -0.51 -4.40
N PRO A 14 -6.81 -1.44 -3.57
CA PRO A 14 -6.00 -1.09 -2.40
C PRO A 14 -4.74 -0.31 -2.80
N VAL A 15 -4.35 0.61 -1.93
CA VAL A 15 -3.10 1.37 -2.08
C VAL A 15 -1.96 0.56 -1.48
N GLY A 16 -0.93 0.33 -2.27
CA GLY A 16 0.32 -0.28 -1.83
C GLY A 16 1.21 0.77 -1.18
N PHE A 17 1.89 0.42 -0.10
CA PHE A 17 2.85 1.30 0.56
C PHE A 17 4.14 0.56 0.91
N ILE A 18 5.28 1.05 0.42
CA ILE A 18 6.59 0.49 0.74
C ILE A 18 7.41 1.55 1.48
N GLY A 19 7.84 1.21 2.68
CA GLY A 19 8.49 2.14 3.61
C GLY A 19 7.45 2.86 4.46
N LEU A 20 7.30 2.43 5.71
CA LEU A 20 6.32 2.88 6.69
C LEU A 20 6.99 3.44 7.95
N GLY A 21 8.24 3.93 7.82
CA GLY A 21 8.92 4.68 8.86
C GLY A 21 8.30 6.06 9.12
N ASN A 22 9.08 7.02 9.65
CA ASN A 22 8.56 8.30 10.17
C ASN A 22 7.60 9.07 9.23
N MET A 23 7.90 9.13 7.93
CA MET A 23 7.05 9.82 6.95
C MET A 23 5.99 8.88 6.38
N GLY A 24 6.40 7.74 5.84
CA GLY A 24 5.51 6.75 5.23
C GLY A 24 4.41 6.27 6.17
N GLY A 25 4.73 5.95 7.43
CA GLY A 25 3.78 5.49 8.42
C GLY A 25 2.70 6.53 8.76
N ARG A 26 3.06 7.83 8.82
CA ARG A 26 2.08 8.91 9.02
C ARG A 26 1.15 9.07 7.83
N MET A 27 1.70 8.99 6.61
CA MET A 27 0.89 9.05 5.39
C MET A 27 -0.06 7.85 5.28
N ALA A 28 0.44 6.64 5.52
CA ALA A 28 -0.37 5.42 5.53
C ALA A 28 -1.48 5.48 6.59
N ARG A 29 -1.17 5.97 7.79
CA ARG A 29 -2.17 6.20 8.85
C ARG A 29 -3.30 7.12 8.38
N CYS A 30 -2.98 8.24 7.73
CA CYS A 30 -4.00 9.15 7.18
C CYS A 30 -4.90 8.46 6.14
N LEU A 31 -4.33 7.58 5.31
CA LEU A 31 -5.10 6.83 4.32
C LEU A 31 -6.02 5.80 4.99
N VAL A 32 -5.50 5.04 5.95
CA VAL A 32 -6.27 4.06 6.74
C VAL A 32 -7.40 4.76 7.51
N ASP A 33 -7.11 5.86 8.19
CA ASP A 33 -8.10 6.66 8.94
C ASP A 33 -9.18 7.26 8.02
N ALA A 34 -8.86 7.51 6.73
CA ALA A 34 -9.81 7.94 5.71
C ALA A 34 -10.63 6.79 5.09
N GLY A 35 -10.44 5.55 5.56
CA GLY A 35 -11.12 4.36 5.05
C GLY A 35 -10.57 3.82 3.74
N VAL A 36 -9.35 4.21 3.36
CA VAL A 36 -8.64 3.64 2.22
C VAL A 36 -7.97 2.34 2.66
N GLU A 37 -8.16 1.28 1.90
CA GLU A 37 -7.46 0.02 2.12
C GLU A 37 -5.98 0.19 1.75
N VAL A 38 -5.09 -0.06 2.71
CA VAL A 38 -3.64 0.04 2.53
C VAL A 38 -2.99 -1.33 2.74
N ILE A 39 -2.21 -1.77 1.76
CA ILE A 39 -1.36 -2.95 1.82
C ILE A 39 0.09 -2.49 1.95
N GLY A 40 0.71 -2.77 3.09
CA GLY A 40 1.99 -2.20 3.51
C GLY A 40 3.11 -3.22 3.63
N PHE A 41 4.32 -2.84 3.20
CA PHE A 41 5.55 -3.56 3.50
C PHE A 41 6.62 -2.61 4.06
N ASP A 42 7.26 -3.04 5.15
CA ASP A 42 8.43 -2.39 5.73
C ASP A 42 9.37 -3.47 6.30
N THR A 43 10.67 -3.20 6.34
CA THR A 43 11.65 -4.14 6.91
C THR A 43 11.51 -4.27 8.43
N VAL A 44 10.95 -3.24 9.09
CA VAL A 44 10.55 -3.26 10.49
C VAL A 44 9.05 -3.53 10.55
N ALA A 45 8.66 -4.80 10.72
CA ALA A 45 7.26 -5.25 10.64
C ALA A 45 6.29 -4.49 11.58
N ALA A 46 6.78 -3.98 12.72
CA ALA A 46 5.97 -3.18 13.65
C ALA A 46 5.39 -1.91 12.99
N ASN A 47 6.14 -1.28 12.08
CA ASN A 47 5.72 -0.06 11.37
C ASN A 47 4.41 -0.25 10.59
N VAL A 48 4.17 -1.46 10.08
CA VAL A 48 2.94 -1.80 9.36
C VAL A 48 1.73 -1.79 10.31
N ALA A 49 1.87 -2.44 11.46
CA ALA A 49 0.81 -2.52 12.45
C ALA A 49 0.51 -1.14 13.08
N ASP A 50 1.55 -0.35 13.36
CA ASP A 50 1.42 0.97 14.01
C ASP A 50 0.61 1.97 13.16
N CYS A 51 0.69 1.86 11.83
CA CYS A 51 -0.09 2.69 10.90
C CYS A 51 -1.46 2.09 10.53
N GLY A 52 -1.76 0.86 10.93
CA GLY A 52 -3.04 0.19 10.66
C GLY A 52 -3.18 -0.37 9.25
N ALA A 53 -2.08 -0.52 8.51
CA ALA A 53 -2.10 -1.14 7.18
C ALA A 53 -2.18 -2.67 7.28
N THR A 54 -2.68 -3.31 6.22
CA THR A 54 -2.59 -4.76 6.05
C THR A 54 -1.18 -5.14 5.65
N GLY A 55 -0.53 -6.05 6.39
CA GLY A 55 0.84 -6.44 6.11
C GLY A 55 1.01 -7.37 4.93
N ALA A 56 1.87 -6.97 3.99
CA ALA A 56 2.40 -7.82 2.93
C ALA A 56 3.69 -8.51 3.38
N THR A 57 3.97 -9.70 2.85
CA THR A 57 5.18 -10.48 3.17
C THR A 57 6.41 -10.06 2.36
N SER A 58 6.21 -9.33 1.26
CA SER A 58 7.29 -8.83 0.41
C SER A 58 6.83 -7.65 -0.44
N VAL A 59 7.79 -6.92 -1.02
CA VAL A 59 7.53 -5.89 -2.03
C VAL A 59 6.72 -6.46 -3.21
N LYS A 60 7.03 -7.68 -3.66
CA LYS A 60 6.32 -8.33 -4.76
C LYS A 60 4.82 -8.50 -4.46
N ASP A 61 4.49 -8.82 -3.21
CA ASP A 61 3.10 -9.02 -2.81
C ASP A 61 2.33 -7.70 -2.81
N VAL A 62 2.97 -6.60 -2.40
CA VAL A 62 2.39 -5.24 -2.52
C VAL A 62 2.12 -4.91 -3.99
N LEU A 63 3.11 -5.09 -4.87
CA LEU A 63 2.99 -4.77 -6.30
C LEU A 63 1.93 -5.62 -7.02
N SER A 64 1.68 -6.84 -6.54
CA SER A 64 0.71 -7.76 -7.14
C SER A 64 -0.73 -7.48 -6.68
N SER A 65 -0.89 -6.79 -5.55
CA SER A 65 -2.19 -6.62 -4.89
C SER A 65 -2.74 -5.20 -5.02
N ALA A 66 -1.89 -4.20 -5.24
CA ALA A 66 -2.26 -2.78 -5.25
C ALA A 66 -2.32 -2.19 -6.66
N ASP A 67 -3.27 -1.27 -6.88
CA ASP A 67 -3.39 -0.52 -8.14
C ASP A 67 -2.39 0.64 -8.22
N VAL A 68 -2.11 1.26 -7.07
CA VAL A 68 -1.17 2.38 -6.92
C VAL A 68 -0.26 2.07 -5.77
N VAL A 69 1.04 2.33 -5.95
CA VAL A 69 2.06 2.05 -4.94
C VAL A 69 2.80 3.33 -4.59
N LEU A 70 2.78 3.67 -3.30
CA LEU A 70 3.53 4.79 -2.72
C LEU A 70 4.84 4.27 -2.14
N LEU A 71 5.92 5.00 -2.39
CA LEU A 71 7.26 4.68 -1.89
C LEU A 71 7.73 5.81 -0.98
N SER A 72 8.12 5.47 0.25
CA SER A 72 8.76 6.39 1.20
C SER A 72 10.04 5.74 1.72
N LEU A 73 11.05 5.72 0.88
CA LEU A 73 12.36 5.16 1.16
C LEU A 73 13.36 6.30 1.47
N PRO A 74 14.47 6.03 2.18
CA PRO A 74 15.57 6.99 2.35
C PRO A 74 16.16 7.47 1.03
#